data_AF-A0A8T1NHU8-F1
#
_entry.id   AF-A0A8T1NHU8-F1
#
_cell.length_a   1.000
_cell.length_b   1.000
_cell.length_c   1.000
_cell.angle_alpha   90.00
_cell.angle_beta   90.00
_cell.angle_gamma   90.00
#
_symmetry.space_group_name_H-M   'P 1'
#
loop_
_entity.id
_entity.type
_entity.pdbx_description
1 polymer ?
#
loop_
_entity_poly.entity_id
_entity_poly.type
_entity_poly.pdbx_seq_one_letter_code
_entity_poly.pdbx_strand_id
1 'polypeptide(L)'
;MVLIKEFRIVMPVSLEEYGIAQMYMVTKMQQKNTTSTEGIEVLESRPFEDKVYGTGQYASKVYRLQSKVPSWLTKVAPAHALVMREEAWNAYPRCKSVLKCPHFSKFQLTIETVHRADNGHSENVHGLTKEQLAARQVEYIDIAIPGKDCWSYLVGNCSIDFSKFKSKRTGHGPLTKGWQDRCDPVMTAYKLVTIDAPYWGFGRRLEQTLLAGERALFLESHRHCFGWIDEWYGMNLQQIDHLMEQNKSMSDERPLKPARVTSIVHLNGKTPGGEGIHGKKY
;
A
#
# COMPACT_ATOMS: atom_id res chain seq x y z
N MET A 1 -22.71 -0.05 2.29
CA MET A 1 -22.44 0.79 3.47
C MET A 1 -20.96 1.09 3.40
N VAL A 2 -20.56 2.34 3.30
CA VAL A 2 -19.15 2.72 3.13
C VAL A 2 -18.40 2.46 4.44
N LEU A 3 -17.24 1.81 4.35
CA LEU A 3 -16.36 1.58 5.49
C LEU A 3 -15.46 2.81 5.69
N ILE A 4 -15.43 3.37 6.89
CA ILE A 4 -14.55 4.50 7.25
C ILE A 4 -13.73 4.13 8.49
N LYS A 5 -12.40 4.15 8.36
CA LYS A 5 -11.47 3.87 9.46
C LYS A 5 -10.26 4.79 9.42
N GLU A 6 -9.91 5.38 10.56
CA GLU A 6 -8.73 6.20 10.73
C GLU A 6 -7.65 5.42 11.48
N PHE A 7 -6.47 5.29 10.88
CA PHE A 7 -5.29 4.74 11.52
C PHE A 7 -4.38 5.89 11.98
N ARG A 8 -3.98 5.87 13.25
CA ARG A 8 -3.04 6.83 13.82
C ARG A 8 -1.72 6.14 14.06
N ILE A 9 -0.66 6.59 13.38
CA ILE A 9 0.67 6.02 13.50
C ILE A 9 1.62 7.09 14.02
N VAL A 10 1.99 6.99 15.30
CA VAL A 10 2.99 7.85 15.93
C VAL A 10 4.38 7.41 15.47
N MET A 11 5.27 8.36 15.22
CA MET A 11 6.63 8.14 14.74
C MET A 11 7.64 8.91 15.59
N PRO A 12 8.80 8.30 15.92
CA PRO A 12 9.84 8.90 16.76
C PRO A 12 10.78 9.78 15.93
N VAL A 13 10.22 10.72 15.15
CA VAL A 13 10.95 11.63 14.26
C VAL A 13 10.18 12.94 14.15
N SER A 14 10.82 14.01 13.67
CA SER A 14 10.14 15.27 13.38
C SER A 14 9.24 15.18 12.15
N LEU A 15 8.38 16.17 11.96
CA LEU A 15 7.51 16.25 10.78
C LEU A 15 8.33 16.39 9.49
N GLU A 16 9.42 17.14 9.52
CA GLU A 16 10.34 17.35 8.40
C GLU A 16 11.12 16.08 8.07
N GLU A 17 11.65 15.42 9.11
CA GLU A 17 12.38 14.15 8.97
C GLU A 17 11.49 13.05 8.38
N TYR A 18 10.23 12.97 8.82
CA TYR A 18 9.29 12.00 8.28
C TYR A 18 9.00 12.22 6.79
N GLY A 19 8.99 13.46 6.31
CA GLY A 19 8.83 13.75 4.88
C GLY A 19 9.89 13.06 4.03
N ILE A 20 11.16 13.14 4.46
CA ILE A 20 12.31 12.48 3.83
C ILE A 20 12.20 10.96 3.99
N ALA A 21 11.91 10.49 5.21
CA ALA A 21 11.78 9.08 5.53
C ALA A 21 10.72 8.37 4.67
N GLN A 22 9.55 9.01 4.48
CA GLN A 22 8.46 8.48 3.67
C GLN A 22 8.88 8.37 2.19
N MET A 23 9.48 9.41 1.62
CA MET A 23 9.93 9.39 0.23
C MET A 23 10.98 8.30 0.00
N TYR A 24 11.96 8.18 0.89
CA TYR A 24 12.97 7.13 0.85
C TYR A 24 12.35 5.73 0.98
N MET A 25 11.46 5.56 1.96
CA MET A 25 10.79 4.28 2.23
C MET A 25 9.96 3.81 1.03
N VAL A 26 9.14 4.68 0.43
CA VAL A 26 8.33 4.34 -0.75
C VAL A 26 9.23 3.90 -1.91
N THR A 27 10.27 4.68 -2.18
CA THR A 27 11.27 4.42 -3.23
C THR A 27 11.92 3.04 -3.04
N LYS A 28 12.40 2.75 -1.83
CA LYS A 28 13.07 1.48 -1.53
C LYS A 28 12.12 0.28 -1.47
N MET A 29 10.91 0.45 -0.95
CA MET A 29 9.90 -0.62 -0.96
C MET A 29 9.46 -0.96 -2.38
N GLN A 30 9.35 0.03 -3.28
CA GLN A 30 9.04 -0.20 -4.68
C GLN A 30 10.14 -1.03 -5.37
N GLN A 31 11.41 -0.72 -5.14
CA GLN A 31 12.53 -1.54 -5.63
C GLN A 31 12.42 -2.99 -5.14
N LYS A 32 12.20 -3.18 -3.84
CA LYS A 32 12.20 -4.51 -3.20
C LYS A 32 11.00 -5.38 -3.59
N ASN A 33 9.86 -4.77 -3.89
CA ASN A 33 8.62 -5.48 -4.18
C ASN A 33 8.34 -5.67 -5.68
N THR A 34 9.18 -5.14 -6.55
CA THR A 34 9.03 -5.29 -8.00
C THR A 34 9.80 -6.51 -8.49
N THR A 35 9.10 -7.37 -9.24
CA THR A 35 9.61 -8.57 -9.90
C THR A 35 9.43 -8.44 -11.42
N SER A 36 9.82 -9.44 -12.20
CA SER A 36 9.64 -9.40 -13.66
C SER A 36 8.17 -9.47 -14.12
N THR A 37 7.25 -9.89 -13.25
CA THR A 37 5.83 -10.12 -13.57
C THR A 37 4.84 -9.36 -12.68
N GLU A 38 5.27 -8.93 -11.50
CA GLU A 38 4.46 -8.23 -10.50
C GLU A 38 5.20 -7.03 -9.95
N GLY A 39 4.48 -5.96 -9.62
CA GLY A 39 5.08 -4.75 -9.09
C GLY A 39 4.20 -3.52 -9.24
N ILE A 40 4.85 -2.37 -9.07
CA ILE A 40 4.22 -1.05 -9.17
C ILE A 40 4.82 -0.35 -10.38
N GLU A 41 3.96 0.03 -11.32
CA GLU A 41 4.32 0.77 -12.53
C GLU A 41 3.86 2.22 -12.36
N VAL A 42 4.78 3.18 -12.47
CA VAL A 42 4.46 4.62 -12.41
C VAL A 42 4.16 5.09 -13.83
N LEU A 43 2.91 5.42 -14.12
CA LEU A 43 2.47 5.85 -15.45
C LEU A 43 2.75 7.33 -15.69
N GLU A 44 2.51 8.15 -14.67
CA GLU A 44 2.66 9.60 -14.73
C GLU A 44 3.18 10.10 -13.39
N SER A 45 4.07 11.07 -13.45
CA SER A 45 4.53 11.83 -12.28
C SER A 45 4.75 13.26 -12.71
N ARG A 46 4.03 14.21 -12.10
CA ARG A 46 4.13 15.63 -12.45
C ARG A 46 3.79 16.52 -11.26
N PRO A 47 4.33 17.74 -11.20
CA PRO A 47 3.91 18.73 -10.22
C PRO A 47 2.44 19.11 -10.45
N PHE A 48 1.79 19.55 -9.37
CA PHE A 48 0.49 20.21 -9.43
C PHE A 48 0.45 21.39 -8.45
N GLU A 49 -0.49 22.30 -8.70
CA GLU A 49 -0.82 23.41 -7.82
C GLU A 49 -2.33 23.39 -7.58
N ASP A 50 -2.72 23.49 -6.31
CA ASP A 50 -4.12 23.50 -5.89
C ASP A 50 -4.35 24.65 -4.90
N LYS A 51 -5.52 25.28 -4.99
CA LYS A 51 -5.86 26.46 -4.17
C LYS A 51 -5.96 26.15 -2.67
N VAL A 52 -6.29 24.91 -2.31
CA VAL A 52 -6.54 24.45 -0.95
C VAL A 52 -5.34 23.67 -0.42
N TYR A 53 -4.73 22.83 -1.25
CA TYR A 53 -3.63 21.97 -0.86
C TYR A 53 -2.23 22.55 -1.14
N GLY A 54 -2.14 23.63 -1.91
CA GLY A 54 -0.88 24.26 -2.29
C GLY A 54 -0.18 23.50 -3.42
N THR A 55 1.15 23.55 -3.44
CA THR A 55 1.96 22.84 -4.43
C THR A 55 2.27 21.42 -3.96
N GLY A 56 2.35 20.49 -4.92
CA GLY A 56 2.62 19.10 -4.61
C GLY A 56 3.01 18.29 -5.84
N GLN A 57 3.08 16.98 -5.65
CA GLN A 57 3.35 16.00 -6.70
C GLN A 57 2.15 15.08 -6.91
N TYR A 58 1.74 14.98 -8.17
CA TYR A 58 0.75 14.03 -8.62
C TYR A 58 1.46 12.81 -9.20
N ALA A 59 0.99 11.62 -8.85
CA ALA A 59 1.45 10.37 -9.45
C ALA A 59 0.28 9.46 -9.80
N SER A 60 0.34 8.85 -10.99
CA SER A 60 -0.57 7.77 -11.39
C SER A 60 0.21 6.47 -11.43
N LYS A 61 -0.31 5.44 -10.74
CA LYS A 61 0.36 4.14 -10.63
C LYS A 61 -0.57 2.98 -10.92
N VAL A 62 0.02 1.90 -11.40
CA VAL A 62 -0.66 0.62 -11.62
C VAL A 62 0.01 -0.45 -10.77
N TYR A 63 -0.78 -1.12 -9.94
CA TYR A 63 -0.35 -2.22 -9.10
C TYR A 63 -0.77 -3.54 -9.73
N ARG A 64 0.22 -4.38 -10.04
CA ARG A 64 0.03 -5.74 -10.55
C ARG A 64 0.52 -6.71 -9.49
N LEU A 65 -0.40 -7.26 -8.70
CA LEU A 65 -0.11 -8.03 -7.49
C LEU A 65 -0.79 -9.40 -7.51
N GLN A 66 -0.74 -10.10 -8.65
CA GLN A 66 -1.51 -11.31 -8.91
C GLN A 66 -1.29 -12.40 -7.85
N SER A 67 -0.05 -12.61 -7.41
CA SER A 67 0.33 -13.60 -6.38
C SER A 67 -0.16 -13.22 -4.98
N LYS A 68 -0.44 -11.94 -4.74
CA LYS A 68 -0.92 -11.40 -3.47
C LYS A 68 -2.44 -11.32 -3.39
N VAL A 69 -3.15 -11.69 -4.47
CA VAL A 69 -4.60 -11.74 -4.50
C VAL A 69 -5.10 -12.91 -3.64
N PRO A 70 -6.05 -12.68 -2.72
CA PRO A 70 -6.68 -13.77 -1.97
C PRO A 70 -7.38 -14.79 -2.86
N SER A 71 -7.20 -16.08 -2.53
CA SER A 71 -7.74 -17.21 -3.30
C SER A 71 -9.27 -17.23 -3.43
N TRP A 72 -9.99 -16.54 -2.55
CA TRP A 72 -11.45 -16.41 -2.67
C TRP A 72 -11.85 -15.40 -3.74
N LEU A 73 -11.04 -14.35 -3.95
CA LEU A 73 -11.31 -13.29 -4.91
C LEU A 73 -11.01 -13.78 -6.33
N THR A 74 -10.04 -14.69 -6.48
CA THR A 74 -9.76 -15.35 -7.77
C THR A 74 -10.90 -16.25 -8.27
N LYS A 75 -11.84 -16.63 -7.39
CA LYS A 75 -13.08 -17.33 -7.79
C LYS A 75 -14.14 -16.39 -8.36
N VAL A 76 -14.03 -15.09 -8.09
CA VAL A 76 -14.95 -14.05 -8.56
C VAL A 76 -14.45 -13.44 -9.86
N ALA A 77 -13.14 -13.18 -9.95
CA ALA A 77 -12.51 -12.57 -11.11
C ALA A 77 -11.09 -13.16 -11.31
N PRO A 78 -10.61 -13.29 -12.55
CA PRO A 78 -9.27 -13.80 -12.79
C PRO A 78 -8.20 -12.84 -12.25
N ALA A 79 -7.10 -13.36 -11.71
CA ALA A 79 -6.07 -12.55 -11.03
C ALA A 79 -5.49 -11.42 -11.90
N HIS A 80 -5.37 -11.63 -13.21
CA HIS A 80 -4.88 -10.60 -14.14
C HIS A 80 -5.84 -9.42 -14.33
N ALA A 81 -7.12 -9.57 -13.98
CA ALA A 81 -8.12 -8.50 -14.02
C ALA A 81 -8.14 -7.66 -12.73
N LEU A 82 -7.49 -8.14 -11.66
CA LEU A 82 -7.44 -7.51 -10.34
C LEU A 82 -6.28 -6.51 -10.23
N VAL A 83 -6.12 -5.71 -11.27
CA VAL A 83 -5.16 -4.62 -11.33
C VAL A 83 -5.75 -3.42 -10.60
N MET A 84 -4.97 -2.81 -9.72
CA MET A 84 -5.37 -1.57 -9.03
C MET A 84 -4.70 -0.38 -9.71
N ARG A 85 -5.47 0.68 -9.92
CA ARG A 85 -4.96 1.98 -10.37
C ARG A 85 -5.04 2.94 -9.21
N GLU A 86 -3.92 3.55 -8.87
CA GLU A 86 -3.83 4.63 -7.89
C GLU A 86 -3.64 5.96 -8.61
N GLU A 87 -4.39 6.95 -8.19
CA GLU A 87 -4.07 8.36 -8.39
C GLU A 87 -3.71 8.95 -7.03
N ALA A 88 -2.53 9.55 -6.90
CA ALA A 88 -2.02 10.09 -5.66
C ALA A 88 -1.65 11.56 -5.81
N TRP A 89 -2.08 12.39 -4.87
CA TRP A 89 -1.78 13.82 -4.74
C TRP A 89 -1.04 14.02 -3.41
N ASN A 90 0.26 14.26 -3.49
CA ASN A 90 1.10 14.51 -2.33
C ASN A 90 1.44 16.00 -2.24
N ALA A 91 0.79 16.71 -1.33
CA ALA A 91 1.10 18.09 -0.94
C ALA A 91 1.43 18.11 0.55
N TYR A 92 2.54 17.44 0.91
CA TYR A 92 2.96 17.24 2.29
C TYR A 92 2.87 18.56 3.10
N PRO A 93 2.23 18.56 4.28
CA PRO A 93 1.88 17.40 5.13
C PRO A 93 0.52 16.74 4.83
N ARG A 94 -0.15 17.08 3.72
CA ARG A 94 -1.42 16.44 3.32
C ARG A 94 -1.24 15.58 2.07
N CYS A 95 -1.79 14.39 2.09
CA CYS A 95 -1.73 13.48 0.95
C CYS A 95 -3.10 12.85 0.71
N LYS A 96 -3.41 12.56 -0.55
CA LYS A 96 -4.60 11.81 -0.93
C LYS A 96 -4.23 10.76 -1.97
N SER A 97 -4.66 9.53 -1.76
CA SER A 97 -4.59 8.46 -2.76
C SER A 97 -5.98 7.92 -3.01
N VAL A 98 -6.33 7.73 -4.28
CA VAL A 98 -7.58 7.10 -4.71
C VAL A 98 -7.23 5.87 -5.52
N LEU A 99 -7.65 4.71 -5.02
CA LEU A 99 -7.42 3.41 -5.62
C LEU A 99 -8.71 2.87 -6.21
N LYS A 100 -8.67 2.47 -7.48
CA LYS A 100 -9.78 1.88 -8.23
C LYS A 100 -9.33 0.59 -8.91
N CYS A 101 -10.28 -0.31 -9.19
CA CYS A 101 -10.03 -1.51 -9.97
C CYS A 101 -10.90 -1.46 -11.23
N PRO A 102 -10.34 -1.44 -12.46
CA PRO A 102 -11.15 -1.37 -13.68
C PRO A 102 -12.19 -2.49 -13.81
N HIS A 103 -11.87 -3.69 -13.30
CA HIS A 103 -12.81 -4.82 -13.31
C HIS A 103 -13.96 -4.63 -12.32
N PHE A 104 -13.71 -3.95 -11.20
CA PHE A 104 -14.73 -3.58 -10.21
C PHE A 104 -15.02 -2.08 -10.30
N SER A 105 -15.78 -1.68 -11.33
CA SER A 105 -16.04 -0.27 -11.65
C SER A 105 -16.75 0.55 -10.56
N LYS A 106 -17.46 -0.10 -9.63
CA LYS A 106 -18.12 0.55 -8.49
C LYS A 106 -17.25 0.58 -7.23
N PHE A 107 -16.12 -0.12 -7.23
CA PHE A 107 -15.20 -0.14 -6.11
C PHE A 107 -14.35 1.13 -6.08
N GLN A 108 -14.21 1.72 -4.91
CA GLN A 108 -13.26 2.79 -4.64
C GLN A 108 -12.68 2.65 -3.24
N LEU A 109 -11.37 2.78 -3.13
CA LEU A 109 -10.66 2.97 -1.87
C LEU A 109 -10.00 4.35 -1.89
N THR A 110 -10.14 5.10 -0.82
CA THR A 110 -9.55 6.43 -0.68
C THR A 110 -8.76 6.48 0.63
N ILE A 111 -7.53 6.94 0.55
CA ILE A 111 -6.64 7.16 1.70
C ILE A 111 -6.33 8.64 1.74
N GLU A 112 -6.81 9.32 2.77
CA GLU A 112 -6.44 10.71 3.06
C GLU A 112 -5.50 10.72 4.25
N THR A 113 -4.34 11.35 4.11
CA THR A 113 -3.35 11.44 5.18
C THR A 113 -3.14 12.89 5.59
N VAL A 114 -3.15 13.14 6.89
CA VAL A 114 -2.67 14.40 7.50
C VAL A 114 -1.53 14.04 8.44
N HIS A 115 -0.39 14.70 8.28
CA HIS A 115 0.75 14.57 9.18
C HIS A 115 0.76 15.77 10.15
N ARG A 116 0.96 15.50 11.45
CA ARG A 116 1.05 16.55 12.49
C ARG A 116 2.21 16.29 13.44
N ALA A 117 2.80 17.35 13.96
CA ALA A 117 3.78 17.29 15.05
C ALA A 117 3.05 17.10 16.39
N ASP A 118 2.46 15.93 16.58
CA ASP A 118 1.80 15.49 17.82
C ASP A 118 1.96 13.98 18.03
N ASN A 119 1.46 13.49 19.16
CA ASN A 119 1.51 12.08 19.57
C ASN A 119 0.18 11.33 19.36
N GLY A 120 -0.69 11.77 18.45
CA GLY A 120 -1.89 11.02 18.06
C GLY A 120 -3.20 11.43 18.72
N HIS A 121 -3.20 12.53 19.49
CA HIS A 121 -4.38 13.02 20.20
C HIS A 121 -5.21 14.07 19.45
N SER A 122 -4.78 14.53 18.26
CA SER A 122 -5.60 15.47 17.49
C SER A 122 -6.87 14.79 16.99
N GLU A 123 -8.02 15.38 17.33
CA GLU A 123 -9.32 14.90 16.87
C GLU A 123 -9.75 15.55 15.56
N ASN A 124 -10.48 14.77 14.76
CA ASN A 124 -11.09 15.17 13.48
C ASN A 124 -10.17 15.99 12.56
N VAL A 125 -8.90 15.60 12.42
CA VAL A 125 -7.91 16.34 11.61
C VAL A 125 -8.26 16.42 10.12
N HIS A 126 -9.13 15.53 9.65
CA HIS A 126 -9.63 15.47 8.28
C HIS A 126 -10.86 16.36 8.04
N GLY A 127 -11.44 16.98 9.09
CA GLY A 127 -12.61 17.84 8.95
C GLY A 127 -13.88 17.09 8.54
N LEU A 128 -14.07 15.87 9.03
CA LEU A 128 -15.24 15.03 8.74
C LEU A 128 -16.53 15.67 9.26
N THR A 129 -17.63 15.41 8.56
CA THR A 129 -18.98 15.78 9.04
C THR A 129 -19.34 14.96 10.29
N LYS A 130 -20.40 15.38 11.00
CA LYS A 130 -20.87 14.67 12.21
C LYS A 130 -21.23 13.22 11.91
N GLU A 131 -21.85 12.96 10.77
CA GLU A 131 -22.29 11.63 10.33
C GLU A 131 -21.09 10.73 10.00
N GLN A 132 -20.11 11.26 9.25
CA GLN A 132 -18.87 10.55 8.95
C GLN A 132 -18.07 10.26 10.22
N LEU A 133 -17.98 11.24 11.12
CA LEU A 133 -17.27 11.10 12.39
C LEU A 133 -17.90 10.05 13.29
N ALA A 134 -19.24 9.96 13.32
CA ALA A 134 -19.96 8.92 14.04
C ALA A 134 -19.75 7.51 13.46
N ALA A 135 -19.56 7.40 12.14
CA ALA A 135 -19.26 6.13 11.46
C ALA A 135 -17.78 5.73 11.55
N ARG A 136 -16.87 6.70 11.74
CA ARG A 136 -15.43 6.51 11.78
C ARG A 136 -15.02 5.63 12.97
N GLN A 137 -14.26 4.58 12.69
CA GLN A 137 -13.52 3.84 13.71
C GLN A 137 -12.08 4.32 13.77
N VAL A 138 -11.51 4.48 14.96
CA VAL A 138 -10.10 4.87 15.15
C VAL A 138 -9.30 3.67 15.63
N GLU A 139 -8.14 3.43 15.01
CA GLU A 139 -7.15 2.44 15.46
C GLU A 139 -5.77 3.09 15.58
N TYR A 140 -5.06 2.78 16.67
CA TYR A 140 -3.67 3.16 16.85
C TYR A 140 -2.77 2.02 16.41
N ILE A 141 -1.81 2.32 15.53
CA ILE A 141 -0.79 1.36 15.11
C ILE A 141 0.51 1.68 15.84
N ASP A 142 0.95 0.78 16.71
CA ASP A 142 2.24 0.89 17.39
C ASP A 142 3.32 0.18 16.58
N ILE A 143 4.24 0.97 15.99
CA ILE A 143 5.34 0.44 15.19
C ILE A 143 6.30 -0.42 16.01
N ALA A 144 6.35 -0.30 17.34
CA ALA A 144 7.19 -1.13 18.20
C ALA A 144 6.68 -2.58 18.26
N ILE A 145 5.39 -2.82 17.96
CA ILE A 145 4.77 -4.13 17.98
C ILE A 145 4.82 -4.73 16.57
N PRO A 146 5.51 -5.86 16.35
CA PRO A 146 5.60 -6.46 15.03
C PRO A 146 4.24 -7.01 14.57
N GLY A 147 3.97 -6.89 13.26
CA GLY A 147 2.84 -7.54 12.63
C GLY A 147 2.97 -9.06 12.65
N LYS A 148 1.87 -9.77 12.92
CA LYS A 148 1.83 -11.24 13.01
C LYS A 148 0.90 -11.88 11.99
N ASP A 149 0.22 -11.09 11.18
CA ASP A 149 -0.74 -11.58 10.22
C ASP A 149 -0.09 -11.90 8.86
N CYS A 150 -0.83 -12.65 8.02
CA CYS A 150 -0.35 -13.03 6.70
C CYS A 150 -0.15 -11.82 5.77
N TRP A 151 -0.83 -10.69 6.02
CA TRP A 151 -0.71 -9.49 5.20
C TRP A 151 0.64 -8.79 5.43
N SER A 152 1.11 -8.72 6.67
CA SER A 152 2.47 -8.22 6.99
C SER A 152 3.55 -9.00 6.23
N TYR A 153 3.40 -10.33 6.13
CA TYR A 153 4.31 -11.15 5.33
C TYR A 153 4.26 -10.79 3.84
N LEU A 154 3.05 -10.63 3.28
CA LEU A 154 2.86 -10.29 1.86
C LEU A 154 3.38 -8.89 1.48
N VAL A 155 3.39 -7.95 2.43
CA VAL A 155 3.90 -6.58 2.22
C VAL A 155 5.43 -6.50 2.30
N GLY A 156 6.05 -7.44 3.03
CA GLY A 156 7.48 -7.45 3.30
C GLY A 156 7.77 -7.01 4.72
N ASN A 157 7.70 -7.96 5.66
CA ASN A 157 7.87 -7.74 7.09
C ASN A 157 9.23 -7.08 7.44
N CYS A 158 9.18 -6.06 8.29
CA CYS A 158 10.36 -5.49 8.94
C CYS A 158 10.79 -6.33 10.15
N SER A 159 11.93 -7.03 10.03
CA SER A 159 12.44 -7.95 11.06
C SER A 159 13.09 -7.27 12.27
N ILE A 160 13.13 -5.94 12.34
CA ILE A 160 13.82 -5.21 13.41
C ILE A 160 12.99 -5.23 14.71
N ASP A 161 13.65 -5.58 15.81
CA ASP A 161 13.09 -5.48 17.16
C ASP A 161 13.30 -4.06 17.71
N PHE A 162 12.28 -3.20 17.59
CA PHE A 162 12.37 -1.81 18.02
C PHE A 162 12.45 -1.61 19.54
N SER A 163 12.15 -2.64 20.33
CA SER A 163 12.40 -2.60 21.78
C SER A 163 13.89 -2.62 22.13
N LYS A 164 14.75 -2.95 21.16
CA LYS A 164 16.21 -3.05 21.31
C LYS A 164 16.98 -2.17 20.32
N PHE A 165 16.38 -1.84 19.19
CA PHE A 165 17.00 -1.02 18.16
C PHE A 165 17.24 0.40 18.67
N LYS A 166 18.46 0.90 18.46
CA LYS A 166 18.81 2.31 18.64
C LYS A 166 19.61 2.76 17.43
N SER A 167 19.18 3.85 16.80
CA SER A 167 19.88 4.46 15.68
C SER A 167 21.30 4.85 16.09
N LYS A 168 22.29 4.51 15.26
CA LYS A 168 23.68 4.92 15.49
C LYS A 168 23.92 6.38 15.11
N ARG A 169 23.13 6.92 14.18
CA ARG A 169 23.29 8.29 13.67
C ARG A 169 22.52 9.33 14.48
N THR A 170 21.34 9.00 14.97
CA THR A 170 20.45 9.95 15.68
C THR A 170 20.33 9.63 17.17
N GLY A 171 20.60 8.39 17.57
CA GLY A 171 20.34 7.93 18.94
C GLY A 171 18.87 7.66 19.24
N HIS A 172 17.95 7.77 18.27
CA HIS A 172 16.52 7.46 18.47
C HIS A 172 16.32 5.97 18.78
N GLY A 173 15.32 5.69 19.61
CA GLY A 173 15.09 4.37 20.18
C GLY A 173 15.98 4.05 21.38
N PRO A 174 15.77 2.92 22.06
CA PRO A 174 14.73 1.91 21.78
C PRO A 174 13.31 2.37 22.10
N LEU A 175 12.34 1.81 21.37
CA LEU A 175 10.92 2.04 21.54
C LEU A 175 10.37 1.06 22.58
N THR A 176 10.35 1.49 23.84
CA THR A 176 9.80 0.71 24.96
C THR A 176 8.32 1.03 25.19
N LYS A 177 7.65 0.33 26.12
CA LYS A 177 6.22 0.55 26.39
C LYS A 177 5.95 2.02 26.76
N GLY A 178 5.03 2.66 26.03
CA GLY A 178 4.66 4.07 26.23
C GLY A 178 5.69 5.05 25.67
N TRP A 179 6.50 4.64 24.70
CA TRP A 179 7.48 5.51 24.06
C TRP A 179 6.86 6.74 23.38
N GLN A 180 5.61 6.62 22.91
CA GLN A 180 4.89 7.68 22.20
C GLN A 180 4.72 8.95 23.03
N ASP A 181 4.60 8.81 24.35
CA ASP A 181 4.40 9.95 25.28
C ASP A 181 5.72 10.57 25.76
N ARG A 182 6.85 9.93 25.46
CA ARG A 182 8.19 10.31 25.96
C ARG A 182 9.16 10.68 24.85
N CYS A 183 8.75 10.53 23.60
CA CYS A 183 9.59 10.80 22.45
C CYS A 183 9.51 12.27 22.07
N ASP A 184 10.66 12.87 21.83
CA ASP A 184 10.81 14.20 21.25
C ASP A 184 12.09 14.17 20.39
N PRO A 185 12.01 14.44 19.07
CA PRO A 185 10.82 14.84 18.32
C PRO A 185 9.79 13.72 18.14
N VAL A 186 8.53 14.11 17.91
CA VAL A 186 7.42 13.19 17.60
C VAL A 186 6.49 13.78 16.54
N MET A 187 5.98 12.90 15.69
CA MET A 187 4.93 13.23 14.73
C MET A 187 3.93 12.08 14.63
N THR A 188 2.74 12.36 14.08
CA THR A 188 1.73 11.35 13.80
C THR A 188 1.24 11.46 12.37
N ALA A 189 1.15 10.31 11.69
CA ALA A 189 0.40 10.16 10.45
C ALA A 189 -1.03 9.71 10.76
N TYR A 190 -2.01 10.58 10.48
CA TYR A 190 -3.43 10.28 10.55
C TYR A 190 -3.90 9.83 9.17
N LYS A 191 -4.15 8.53 9.00
CA LYS A 191 -4.52 7.91 7.73
C LYS A 191 -5.99 7.49 7.76
N LEU A 192 -6.85 8.29 7.14
CA LEU A 192 -8.25 7.98 6.96
C LEU A 192 -8.46 7.12 5.71
N VAL A 193 -8.90 5.89 5.92
CA VAL A 193 -9.25 4.93 4.87
C VAL A 193 -10.77 4.90 4.72
N THR A 194 -11.24 5.17 3.51
CA THR A 194 -12.64 5.05 3.09
C THR A 194 -12.74 4.01 2.00
N ILE A 195 -13.56 2.97 2.17
CA ILE A 195 -13.74 1.90 1.20
C ILE A 195 -15.22 1.77 0.85
N ASP A 196 -15.55 1.91 -0.43
CA ASP A 196 -16.87 1.65 -0.98
C ASP A 196 -16.78 0.46 -1.95
N ALA A 197 -17.42 -0.65 -1.60
CA ALA A 197 -17.52 -1.83 -2.45
C ALA A 197 -18.98 -2.32 -2.51
N PRO A 198 -19.86 -1.66 -3.29
CA PRO A 198 -21.29 -1.91 -3.31
C PRO A 198 -21.64 -3.14 -4.18
N TYR A 199 -21.03 -4.28 -3.85
CA TYR A 199 -21.21 -5.55 -4.52
C TYR A 199 -21.97 -6.53 -3.63
N TRP A 200 -23.08 -7.03 -4.16
CA TRP A 200 -23.88 -8.04 -3.47
C TRP A 200 -23.09 -9.35 -3.31
N GLY A 201 -23.22 -9.99 -2.15
CA GLY A 201 -22.58 -11.26 -1.83
C GLY A 201 -21.13 -11.19 -1.33
N PHE A 202 -20.29 -10.28 -1.87
CA PHE A 202 -18.86 -10.24 -1.51
C PHE A 202 -18.29 -8.86 -1.13
N GLY A 203 -19.06 -7.77 -1.27
CA GLY A 203 -18.58 -6.40 -1.02
C GLY A 203 -17.97 -6.21 0.37
N ARG A 204 -18.68 -6.62 1.42
CA ARG A 204 -18.18 -6.54 2.82
C ARG A 204 -16.89 -7.33 3.02
N ARG A 205 -16.76 -8.51 2.39
CA ARG A 205 -15.53 -9.32 2.48
C ARG A 205 -14.38 -8.62 1.76
N LEU A 206 -14.64 -7.96 0.63
CA LEU A 206 -13.65 -7.16 -0.09
C LEU A 206 -13.19 -5.96 0.74
N GLU A 207 -14.11 -5.22 1.35
CA GLU A 207 -13.82 -4.08 2.24
C GLU A 207 -12.89 -4.50 3.39
N GLN A 208 -13.22 -5.58 4.11
CA GLN A 208 -12.41 -6.08 5.22
C GLN A 208 -11.04 -6.58 4.78
N THR A 209 -10.98 -7.25 3.62
CA THR A 209 -9.72 -7.75 3.03
C THR A 209 -8.77 -6.61 2.71
N LEU A 210 -9.27 -5.57 2.04
CA LEU A 210 -8.48 -4.41 1.66
C LEU A 210 -8.06 -3.60 2.89
N LEU A 211 -8.96 -3.41 3.86
CA LEU A 211 -8.64 -2.73 5.11
C LEU A 211 -7.53 -3.45 5.88
N ALA A 212 -7.54 -4.79 5.93
CA ALA A 212 -6.48 -5.57 6.55
C ALA A 212 -5.15 -5.42 5.80
N GLY A 213 -5.19 -5.42 4.46
CA GLY A 213 -4.03 -5.13 3.61
C GLY A 213 -3.44 -3.74 3.86
N GLU A 214 -4.27 -2.69 3.89
CA GLU A 214 -3.85 -1.31 4.17
C GLU A 214 -3.26 -1.18 5.57
N ARG A 215 -3.89 -1.78 6.58
CA ARG A 215 -3.38 -1.80 7.96
C ARG A 215 -1.97 -2.41 8.01
N ALA A 216 -1.77 -3.57 7.38
CA ALA A 216 -0.48 -4.22 7.33
C ALA A 216 0.55 -3.38 6.55
N LEU A 217 0.13 -2.76 5.44
CA LEU A 217 0.97 -1.84 4.68
C LEU A 217 1.41 -0.64 5.53
N PHE A 218 0.50 -0.02 6.28
CA PHE A 218 0.84 1.09 7.17
C PHE A 218 1.79 0.65 8.27
N LEU A 219 1.55 -0.48 8.93
CA LEU A 219 2.46 -0.98 9.95
C LEU A 219 3.87 -1.23 9.38
N GLU A 220 3.99 -2.04 8.34
CA GLU A 220 5.32 -2.43 7.81
C GLU A 220 6.06 -1.26 7.16
N SER A 221 5.36 -0.38 6.43
CA SER A 221 5.99 0.82 5.86
C SER A 221 6.55 1.76 6.92
N HIS A 222 5.82 1.97 8.03
CA HIS A 222 6.28 2.87 9.10
C HIS A 222 7.38 2.21 9.94
N ARG A 223 7.31 0.89 10.13
CA ARG A 223 8.43 0.11 10.68
C ARG A 223 9.67 0.25 9.80
N HIS A 224 9.56 0.16 8.48
CA HIS A 224 10.68 0.39 7.57
C HIS A 224 11.20 1.84 7.60
N CYS A 225 10.31 2.84 7.69
CA CYS A 225 10.74 4.24 7.90
C CYS A 225 11.68 4.34 9.09
N PHE A 226 11.29 3.84 10.26
CA PHE A 226 12.16 3.92 11.45
C PHE A 226 13.36 2.97 11.37
N GLY A 227 13.16 1.77 10.85
CA GLY A 227 14.22 0.75 10.71
C GLY A 227 15.35 1.16 9.77
N TRP A 228 15.07 2.02 8.79
CA TRP A 228 16.06 2.56 7.85
C TRP A 228 16.53 3.96 8.22
N ILE A 229 16.27 4.45 9.44
CA ILE A 229 16.66 5.79 9.88
C ILE A 229 18.14 6.11 9.63
N ASP A 230 19.03 5.17 9.92
CA ASP A 230 20.47 5.37 9.69
C ASP A 230 20.83 5.52 8.20
N GLU A 231 19.96 5.07 7.29
CA GLU A 231 20.17 5.17 5.85
C GLU A 231 19.69 6.51 5.28
N TRP A 232 18.50 6.98 5.67
CA TRP A 232 17.90 8.20 5.10
C TRP A 232 18.17 9.48 5.91
N TYR A 233 18.57 9.37 7.18
CA TYR A 233 18.77 10.56 8.01
C TYR A 233 19.79 11.52 7.39
N GLY A 234 19.47 12.81 7.35
CA GLY A 234 20.32 13.83 6.74
C GLY A 234 20.43 13.79 5.21
N MET A 235 19.63 12.97 4.52
CA MET A 235 19.47 13.11 3.06
C MET A 235 18.79 14.44 2.73
N ASN A 236 19.20 15.06 1.62
CA ASN A 236 18.49 16.20 1.06
C ASN A 236 17.52 15.76 -0.06
N LEU A 237 16.63 16.68 -0.48
CA LEU A 237 15.64 16.38 -1.52
C LEU A 237 16.30 15.96 -2.85
N GLN A 238 17.45 16.55 -3.23
CA GLN A 238 18.14 16.19 -4.47
C GLN A 238 18.63 14.73 -4.46
N GLN A 239 19.12 14.24 -3.33
CA GLN A 239 19.53 12.84 -3.18
C GLN A 239 18.34 11.88 -3.29
N ILE A 240 17.18 12.28 -2.74
CA ILE A 240 15.94 11.52 -2.85
C ILE A 240 15.44 11.50 -4.30
N ASP A 241 15.46 12.65 -4.98
CA ASP A 241 15.06 12.77 -6.38
C ASP A 241 15.91 11.86 -7.26
N HIS A 242 17.24 11.85 -7.06
CA HIS A 242 18.14 10.94 -7.76
C HIS A 242 17.80 9.46 -7.52
N LEU A 243 17.45 9.07 -6.29
CA LEU A 243 17.00 7.70 -5.99
C LEU A 243 15.69 7.35 -6.70
N MET A 244 14.77 8.31 -6.79
CA MET A 244 13.51 8.15 -7.52
C MET A 244 13.72 8.02 -9.04
N GLU A 245 14.64 8.79 -9.61
CA GLU A 245 15.02 8.72 -11.03
C GLU A 245 15.68 7.38 -11.37
N GLN A 246 16.62 6.91 -10.54
CA GLN A 246 17.24 5.58 -10.69
C GLN A 246 16.20 4.46 -10.64
N ASN A 247 15.19 4.59 -9.79
CA ASN A 247 14.08 3.65 -9.74
C ASN A 247 13.25 3.63 -11.01
N LYS A 248 12.95 4.81 -11.53
CA LYS A 248 12.16 4.95 -12.73
C LYS A 248 12.90 4.33 -13.92
N SER A 249 14.18 4.65 -14.10
CA SER A 249 14.98 4.07 -15.19
C SER A 249 15.07 2.55 -15.11
N MET A 250 15.31 1.99 -13.91
CA MET A 250 15.31 0.53 -13.72
C MET A 250 13.96 -0.13 -14.05
N SER A 251 12.85 0.57 -13.78
CA SER A 251 11.50 0.10 -14.10
C SER A 251 11.22 0.16 -15.60
N ASP A 252 11.68 1.22 -16.27
CA ASP A 252 11.54 1.42 -17.72
C ASP A 252 12.40 0.42 -18.52
N GLU A 253 13.60 0.08 -18.04
CA GLU A 253 14.46 -0.96 -18.64
C GLU A 253 13.90 -2.38 -18.46
N ARG A 254 13.08 -2.61 -17.43
CA ARG A 254 12.49 -3.91 -17.11
C ARG A 254 10.96 -3.79 -17.00
N PRO A 255 10.28 -3.44 -18.11
CA PRO A 255 8.85 -3.25 -18.08
C PRO A 255 8.18 -4.56 -17.68
N LEU A 256 7.15 -4.46 -16.82
CA LEU A 256 6.37 -5.61 -16.37
C LEU A 256 5.76 -6.29 -17.60
N LYS A 257 6.12 -7.56 -17.81
CA LYS A 257 5.58 -8.31 -18.94
C LYS A 257 4.10 -8.60 -18.66
N PRO A 258 3.18 -8.35 -19.62
CA PRO A 258 1.80 -8.76 -19.45
C PRO A 258 1.77 -10.28 -19.21
N ALA A 259 1.05 -10.70 -18.17
CA ALA A 259 0.85 -12.12 -17.89
C ALA A 259 0.32 -12.78 -19.17
N ARG A 260 1.02 -13.81 -19.67
CA ARG A 260 0.58 -14.53 -20.87
C ARG A 260 -0.81 -15.08 -20.60
N VAL A 261 -1.80 -14.55 -21.31
CA VAL A 261 -3.10 -15.20 -21.44
C VAL A 261 -2.82 -16.47 -22.22
N THR A 262 -2.74 -17.61 -21.56
CA THR A 262 -2.86 -18.88 -22.26
C THR A 262 -4.29 -18.92 -22.77
N SER A 263 -4.50 -18.49 -24.00
CA SER A 263 -5.75 -18.68 -24.70
C SER A 263 -6.09 -20.16 -24.59
N ILE A 264 -7.18 -20.49 -23.89
CA ILE A 264 -7.80 -21.80 -24.03
C ILE A 264 -8.36 -21.80 -25.46
N VAL A 265 -7.51 -22.19 -26.41
CA VAL A 265 -7.92 -22.43 -27.79
C VAL A 265 -8.68 -23.75 -27.78
N HIS A 266 -10.00 -23.61 -27.85
CA HIS A 266 -10.96 -24.55 -28.43
C HIS A 266 -10.68 -26.05 -28.26
N LEU A 267 -11.30 -26.66 -27.24
CA LEU A 267 -11.82 -28.02 -27.38
C LEU A 267 -13.05 -27.95 -28.29
N ASN A 268 -12.83 -27.82 -29.60
CA ASN A 268 -13.85 -28.11 -30.60
C ASN A 268 -13.71 -29.58 -31.01
N GLY A 269 -14.86 -30.24 -31.00
CA GLY A 269 -15.00 -31.69 -31.06
C GLY A 269 -14.33 -32.34 -32.26
N LYS A 270 -13.70 -33.47 -31.97
CA LYS A 270 -13.60 -34.60 -32.90
C LYS A 270 -13.87 -35.88 -32.11
N THR A 271 -15.11 -36.34 -32.14
CA THR A 271 -15.40 -37.77 -32.11
C THR A 271 -15.34 -38.28 -33.55
N PRO A 272 -14.49 -39.28 -33.82
CA PRO A 272 -14.79 -40.24 -34.87
C PRO A 272 -14.82 -41.66 -34.30
N GLY A 273 -15.94 -42.35 -34.59
CA GLY A 273 -15.95 -43.77 -34.92
C GLY A 273 -15.82 -44.76 -33.76
N GLY A 274 -16.96 -45.12 -33.18
CA GLY A 274 -17.12 -46.48 -32.66
C GLY A 274 -17.50 -47.41 -33.81
N GLU A 275 -16.61 -48.32 -34.21
CA GLU A 275 -16.95 -49.48 -35.01
C GLU A 275 -16.17 -50.72 -34.52
N GLY A 276 -16.95 -51.72 -34.08
CA GLY A 276 -16.75 -53.16 -34.28
C GLY A 276 -15.40 -53.81 -34.01
N ILE A 277 -15.27 -54.48 -32.87
CA ILE A 277 -14.37 -55.65 -32.74
C ILE A 277 -15.24 -56.92 -32.73
N HIS A 278 -15.25 -57.61 -33.87
CA HIS A 278 -15.70 -58.99 -33.98
C HIS A 278 -14.64 -59.82 -34.72
N GLY A 279 -13.95 -60.67 -33.96
CA GLY A 279 -13.69 -62.06 -34.35
C GLY A 279 -12.43 -62.44 -35.15
N LYS A 280 -11.62 -63.27 -34.48
CA LYS A 280 -11.06 -64.58 -34.92
C LYS A 280 -9.64 -64.68 -35.51
N LYS A 281 -8.91 -65.62 -34.85
CA LYS A 281 -7.90 -66.60 -35.33
C LYS A 281 -6.56 -66.01 -35.80
N TYR A 282 -5.38 -66.52 -35.43
CA TYR A 282 -4.94 -67.83 -34.94
C TYR A 282 -3.97 -67.66 -33.77
#